data_AF-A0AAD7J7U1-F1
#
_entry.id   AF-A0AAD7J7U1-F1
#
_cell.length_a   1.000
_cell.length_b   1.000
_cell.length_c   1.000
_cell.angle_alpha   90.00
_cell.angle_beta   90.00
_cell.angle_gamma   90.00
#
_symmetry.space_group_name_H-M   'P 1'
#
loop_
_entity.id
_entity.type
_entity.pdbx_description
1 polymer ?
#
loop_
_entity_poly.entity_id
_entity_poly.type
_entity_poly.pdbx_seq_one_letter_code
_entity_poly.pdbx_strand_id
1 'polypeptide(L)'
;SEHNDGKGVKCVITFKPTLPPPAIGEKRRSNARADIVKCSTHFHENSSLSELFDAAITAIGAEARFLKFKIVAKALRTSSFTAKYSVPGRSALKDMMLNTEDHFTEMIDEVITKPKAEVKLEIVESPDNRASETAVGGGEGEKETDSRKGKKRQLPPEEETMAETIMQLKTAHHCSDRSCTSWTCFVGNPSATHIRLTPLHLQTWAAALVSHPPMVLYGLYLFLNSS
;
A
#
# COMPACT_ATOMS: atom_id res chain seq x y z
N SER A 1 -25.65 -4.00 -21.34
CA SER A 1 -24.70 -2.88 -21.53
C SER A 1 -24.98 -2.11 -22.80
N GLU A 2 -24.95 -0.78 -22.69
CA GLU A 2 -25.08 0.16 -23.81
C GLU A 2 -23.70 0.55 -24.41
N HIS A 3 -22.61 0.07 -23.81
CA HIS A 3 -21.26 0.49 -24.16
C HIS A 3 -20.47 -0.64 -24.86
N ASN A 4 -19.54 -0.23 -25.74
CA ASN A 4 -18.62 -1.10 -26.49
C ASN A 4 -19.32 -2.30 -27.16
N ASP A 5 -20.30 -2.03 -28.04
CA ASP A 5 -21.06 -3.05 -28.78
C ASP A 5 -21.77 -4.06 -27.87
N GLY A 6 -22.24 -3.60 -26.71
CA GLY A 6 -22.94 -4.43 -25.72
C GLY A 6 -22.02 -5.21 -24.79
N LYS A 7 -20.69 -5.04 -24.89
CA LYS A 7 -19.71 -5.79 -24.09
C LYS A 7 -19.43 -5.20 -22.71
N GLY A 8 -19.88 -3.98 -22.41
CA GLY A 8 -19.59 -3.34 -21.12
C GLY A 8 -18.49 -2.29 -21.18
N VAL A 9 -17.95 -1.97 -20.01
CA VAL A 9 -16.79 -1.11 -19.84
C VAL A 9 -15.53 -1.89 -20.22
N LYS A 10 -14.68 -1.29 -21.06
CA LYS A 10 -13.38 -1.85 -21.42
C LYS A 10 -12.35 -1.52 -20.34
N CYS A 11 -11.72 -2.54 -19.78
CA CYS A 11 -10.63 -2.41 -18.81
C CYS A 11 -9.30 -2.77 -19.47
N VAL A 12 -8.39 -1.81 -19.62
CA VAL A 12 -7.03 -2.02 -20.09
C VAL A 12 -6.11 -2.22 -18.91
N ILE A 13 -5.55 -3.41 -18.77
CA ILE A 13 -4.80 -3.85 -17.60
C ILE A 13 -3.30 -3.80 -17.89
N THR A 14 -2.55 -3.17 -16.99
CA THR A 14 -1.09 -3.23 -16.94
C THR A 14 -0.67 -3.88 -15.63
N PHE A 15 -0.21 -5.12 -15.71
CA PHE A 15 0.28 -5.86 -14.56
C PHE A 15 1.81 -5.81 -14.51
N LYS A 16 2.34 -5.40 -13.35
CA LYS A 16 3.77 -5.31 -13.05
C LYS A 16 4.12 -6.37 -11.99
N PRO A 17 4.53 -7.58 -12.42
CA PRO A 17 4.94 -8.62 -11.48
C PRO A 17 6.23 -8.25 -10.76
N THR A 18 6.44 -8.90 -9.63
CA THR A 18 7.72 -8.90 -8.93
C THR A 18 8.60 -10.03 -9.45
N LEU A 19 9.92 -9.82 -9.46
CA LEU A 19 10.83 -10.89 -9.84
C LEU A 19 10.82 -11.99 -8.77
N PRO A 20 10.91 -13.27 -9.16
CA PRO A 20 11.02 -14.37 -8.19
C PRO A 20 12.27 -14.19 -7.34
N PRO A 21 12.37 -14.71 -6.11
CA PRO A 21 13.63 -14.68 -5.36
C PRO A 21 14.79 -15.21 -6.20
N PRO A 22 16.00 -14.64 -6.13
CA PRO A 22 17.17 -15.21 -6.80
C PRO A 22 17.45 -16.61 -6.26
N ALA A 23 17.90 -17.52 -7.13
CA ALA A 23 18.34 -18.83 -6.69
C ALA A 23 19.55 -18.70 -5.73
N ILE A 24 19.74 -19.71 -4.89
CA ILE A 24 20.88 -19.74 -3.95
C ILE A 24 22.19 -19.61 -4.75
N GLY A 25 22.99 -18.59 -4.42
CA GLY A 25 24.25 -18.29 -5.08
C GLY A 25 24.15 -17.35 -6.29
N GLU A 26 22.95 -17.00 -6.73
CA GLU A 26 22.76 -16.15 -7.91
C GLU A 26 22.64 -14.67 -7.54
N LYS A 27 23.53 -13.83 -8.09
CA LYS A 27 23.47 -12.37 -7.91
C LYS A 27 22.58 -11.75 -8.97
N ARG A 28 21.45 -11.18 -8.55
CA ARG A 28 20.60 -10.37 -9.43
C ARG A 28 21.10 -8.93 -9.52
N ARG A 29 21.10 -8.36 -10.72
CA ARG A 29 21.37 -6.93 -10.94
C ARG A 29 20.27 -6.09 -10.27
N SER A 30 20.66 -5.00 -9.60
CA SER A 30 19.76 -4.13 -8.84
C SER A 30 18.65 -3.46 -9.67
N ASN A 31 18.80 -3.41 -11.00
CA ASN A 31 17.85 -2.83 -11.94
C ASN A 31 17.02 -3.89 -12.69
N ALA A 32 17.16 -5.17 -12.37
CA ALA A 32 16.35 -6.20 -13.00
C ALA A 32 14.87 -5.96 -12.68
N ARG A 33 14.02 -6.02 -13.71
CA ARG A 33 12.56 -5.92 -13.59
C ARG A 33 11.93 -7.13 -14.26
N ALA A 34 10.78 -7.56 -13.74
CA ALA A 34 9.98 -8.58 -14.40
C ALA A 34 9.28 -7.98 -15.62
N ASP A 35 8.96 -8.82 -16.60
CA ASP A 35 8.25 -8.38 -17.79
C ASP A 35 6.84 -7.92 -17.44
N ILE A 36 6.46 -6.76 -17.99
CA ILE A 36 5.14 -6.16 -17.76
C ILE A 36 4.13 -6.91 -18.63
N VAL A 37 3.07 -7.42 -18.01
CA VAL A 37 1.95 -8.05 -18.71
C VAL A 37 0.93 -6.97 -19.04
N LYS A 38 0.53 -6.88 -20.31
CA LYS A 38 -0.52 -5.96 -20.77
C LYS A 38 -1.63 -6.78 -21.40
N CYS A 39 -2.85 -6.61 -20.91
CA CYS A 39 -4.03 -7.27 -21.43
C CYS A 39 -5.24 -6.35 -21.32
N SER A 40 -6.39 -6.79 -21.80
CA SER A 40 -7.64 -6.06 -21.62
C SER A 40 -8.81 -7.02 -21.47
N THR A 41 -9.77 -6.62 -20.67
CA THR A 41 -11.04 -7.35 -20.48
C THR A 41 -12.21 -6.38 -20.59
N HIS A 42 -13.43 -6.92 -20.63
CA HIS A 42 -14.65 -6.14 -20.54
C HIS A 42 -15.46 -6.62 -19.33
N PHE A 43 -16.16 -5.70 -18.69
CA PHE A 43 -17.01 -6.00 -17.54
C PHE A 43 -18.26 -5.12 -17.57
N HIS A 44 -19.33 -5.56 -16.93
CA HIS A 44 -20.61 -4.84 -16.97
C HIS A 44 -20.55 -3.58 -16.10
N GLU A 45 -21.23 -2.50 -16.48
CA GLU A 45 -21.29 -1.27 -15.70
C GLU A 45 -21.87 -1.46 -14.29
N ASN A 46 -22.75 -2.46 -14.12
CA ASN A 46 -23.35 -2.83 -12.84
C ASN A 46 -22.54 -3.89 -12.06
N SER A 47 -21.35 -4.27 -12.55
CA SER A 47 -20.50 -5.24 -11.86
C SER A 47 -19.98 -4.69 -10.54
N SER A 48 -19.75 -5.57 -9.59
CA SER A 48 -19.12 -5.21 -8.31
C SER A 48 -17.60 -5.00 -8.44
N LEU A 49 -16.99 -4.34 -7.44
CA LEU A 49 -15.54 -4.23 -7.34
C LEU A 49 -14.84 -5.61 -7.32
N SER A 50 -15.48 -6.62 -6.72
CA SER A 50 -14.95 -8.00 -6.73
C SER A 50 -14.90 -8.55 -8.16
N GLU A 51 -16.00 -8.43 -8.89
CA GLU A 51 -16.09 -8.92 -10.28
C GLU A 51 -15.07 -8.26 -11.19
N LEU A 52 -14.78 -6.97 -11.00
CA LEU A 52 -13.71 -6.29 -11.72
C LEU A 52 -12.35 -6.99 -11.47
N PHE A 53 -12.01 -7.23 -10.21
CA PHE A 53 -10.73 -7.86 -9.87
C PHE A 53 -10.67 -9.32 -10.30
N ASP A 54 -11.78 -10.07 -10.18
CA ASP A 54 -11.88 -11.45 -10.67
C ASP A 54 -11.68 -11.50 -12.20
N ALA A 55 -12.33 -10.60 -12.94
CA ALA A 55 -12.16 -10.47 -14.38
C ALA A 55 -10.73 -10.05 -14.77
N ALA A 56 -10.13 -9.13 -14.02
CA ALA A 56 -8.76 -8.67 -14.27
C ALA A 56 -7.72 -9.76 -14.00
N ILE A 57 -7.83 -10.48 -12.89
CA ILE A 57 -6.95 -11.60 -12.53
C ILE A 57 -7.09 -12.72 -13.57
N THR A 58 -8.33 -13.04 -13.97
CA THR A 58 -8.59 -14.01 -15.03
C THR A 58 -7.94 -13.59 -16.36
N ALA A 59 -8.00 -12.30 -16.72
CA ALA A 59 -7.39 -11.77 -17.94
C ALA A 59 -5.86 -11.72 -17.90
N ILE A 60 -5.25 -11.61 -16.72
CA ILE A 60 -3.78 -11.72 -16.55
C ILE A 60 -3.34 -13.20 -16.65
N GLY A 61 -4.15 -14.13 -16.17
CA GLY A 61 -3.88 -15.57 -16.28
C GLY A 61 -2.82 -16.06 -15.29
N ALA A 62 -1.92 -16.93 -15.76
CA ALA A 62 -0.97 -17.65 -14.89
C ALA A 62 -0.04 -16.75 -14.07
N GLU A 63 0.29 -15.57 -14.59
CA GLU A 63 1.15 -14.59 -13.90
C GLU A 63 0.47 -13.96 -12.67
N ALA A 64 -0.86 -14.01 -12.60
CA ALA A 64 -1.65 -13.52 -11.47
C ALA A 64 -1.85 -14.54 -10.35
N ARG A 65 -1.22 -15.73 -10.41
CA ARG A 65 -1.41 -16.82 -9.42
C ARG A 65 -1.16 -16.41 -7.96
N PHE A 66 -0.33 -15.39 -7.76
CA PHE A 66 -0.01 -14.87 -6.44
C PHE A 66 -1.00 -13.79 -5.98
N LEU A 67 -1.77 -13.19 -6.88
CA LEU A 67 -2.73 -12.13 -6.53
C LEU A 67 -3.87 -12.72 -5.71
N LYS A 68 -3.88 -12.38 -4.42
CA LYS A 68 -4.86 -12.81 -3.43
C LYS A 68 -5.54 -11.58 -2.86
N PHE A 69 -6.87 -11.51 -2.97
CA PHE A 69 -7.64 -10.41 -2.42
C PHE A 69 -8.94 -10.90 -1.79
N LYS A 70 -9.52 -10.06 -0.95
CA LYS A 70 -10.89 -10.18 -0.44
C LYS A 70 -11.54 -8.80 -0.40
N ILE A 71 -12.84 -8.71 -0.62
CA ILE A 71 -13.61 -7.50 -0.34
C ILE A 71 -14.24 -7.63 1.03
N VAL A 72 -13.94 -6.71 1.95
CA VAL A 72 -14.50 -6.69 3.32
C VAL A 72 -14.93 -5.26 3.63
N ALA A 73 -16.18 -5.09 4.05
CA ALA A 73 -16.78 -3.79 4.34
C ALA A 73 -16.57 -2.78 3.19
N LYS A 74 -16.91 -3.19 1.96
CA LYS A 74 -16.78 -2.38 0.74
C LYS A 74 -15.36 -1.92 0.40
N ALA A 75 -14.35 -2.57 0.96
CA ALA A 75 -12.95 -2.24 0.73
C ALA A 75 -12.13 -3.46 0.31
N LEU A 76 -11.20 -3.24 -0.60
CA LEU A 76 -10.20 -4.20 -1.04
C LEU A 76 -9.20 -4.47 0.09
N ARG A 77 -9.13 -5.73 0.51
CA ARG A 77 -8.13 -6.26 1.43
C ARG A 77 -7.18 -7.17 0.68
N THR A 78 -5.96 -6.70 0.50
CA THR A 78 -4.87 -7.44 -0.13
C THR A 78 -3.54 -7.02 0.47
N SER A 79 -2.63 -7.97 0.65
CA SER A 79 -1.21 -7.73 0.87
C SER A 79 -0.38 -8.07 -0.38
N SER A 80 -1.01 -8.72 -1.36
CA SER A 80 -0.33 -9.30 -2.53
C SER A 80 -0.09 -8.32 -3.66
N PHE A 81 -0.85 -7.21 -3.71
CA PHE A 81 -0.70 -6.20 -4.75
C PHE A 81 -1.26 -4.84 -4.32
N THR A 82 -0.96 -3.84 -5.14
CA THR A 82 -1.64 -2.54 -5.14
C THR A 82 -2.31 -2.33 -6.50
N ALA A 83 -3.49 -1.71 -6.49
CA ALA A 83 -4.26 -1.42 -7.70
C ALA A 83 -4.53 0.08 -7.82
N LYS A 84 -4.29 0.61 -9.01
CA LYS A 84 -4.59 1.99 -9.37
C LYS A 84 -5.40 2.03 -10.64
N TYR A 85 -6.31 2.99 -10.74
CA TYR A 85 -7.08 3.21 -11.94
C TYR A 85 -6.81 4.59 -12.54
N SER A 86 -7.01 4.69 -13.85
CA SER A 86 -7.00 5.95 -14.58
C SER A 86 -8.11 5.98 -15.61
N VAL A 87 -8.85 7.09 -15.66
CA VAL A 87 -9.94 7.29 -16.63
C VAL A 87 -9.42 8.20 -17.76
N PRO A 88 -9.20 7.68 -18.99
CA PRO A 88 -8.54 8.43 -20.08
C PRO A 88 -9.25 9.75 -20.41
N GLY A 89 -8.55 10.89 -20.35
CA GLY A 89 -9.15 12.21 -20.58
C GLY A 89 -9.73 12.89 -19.33
N ARG A 90 -9.59 12.29 -18.14
CA ARG A 90 -9.81 12.95 -16.85
C ARG A 90 -8.48 12.99 -16.07
N SER A 91 -7.87 14.16 -16.01
CA SER A 91 -6.63 14.36 -15.24
C SER A 91 -6.85 14.19 -13.73
N ALA A 92 -8.04 14.53 -13.23
CA ALA A 92 -8.42 14.38 -11.82
C ALA A 92 -8.48 12.91 -11.38
N LEU A 93 -8.79 11.99 -12.30
CA LEU A 93 -8.88 10.55 -12.05
C LEU A 93 -7.71 9.81 -12.68
N LYS A 94 -6.50 10.32 -12.46
CA LYS A 94 -5.25 9.69 -12.92
C LYS A 94 -4.51 9.07 -11.73
N ASP A 95 -4.11 7.81 -11.89
CA ASP A 95 -3.35 7.03 -10.91
C ASP A 95 -4.00 6.95 -9.53
N MET A 96 -5.34 6.94 -9.49
CA MET A 96 -6.15 6.89 -8.28
C MET A 96 -6.13 5.50 -7.67
N MET A 97 -6.07 5.39 -6.35
CA MET A 97 -6.02 4.09 -5.68
C MET A 97 -7.39 3.42 -5.69
N LEU A 98 -7.46 2.19 -6.19
CA LEU A 98 -8.71 1.43 -6.25
C LEU A 98 -8.78 0.46 -5.05
N ASN A 99 -9.10 0.99 -3.88
CA ASN A 99 -9.17 0.23 -2.63
C ASN A 99 -10.55 0.23 -1.96
N THR A 100 -11.49 1.04 -2.42
CA THR A 100 -12.85 1.12 -1.89
C THR A 100 -13.87 1.06 -3.02
N GLU A 101 -15.08 0.63 -2.67
CA GLU A 101 -16.22 0.60 -3.57
C GLU A 101 -16.70 2.01 -3.95
N ASP A 102 -16.46 3.02 -3.10
CA ASP A 102 -16.74 4.42 -3.40
C ASP A 102 -15.91 4.90 -4.59
N HIS A 103 -14.60 4.61 -4.59
CA HIS A 103 -13.73 4.93 -5.73
C HIS A 103 -14.07 4.14 -6.99
N PHE A 104 -14.60 2.92 -6.82
CA PHE A 104 -15.10 2.13 -7.94
C PHE A 104 -16.36 2.76 -8.53
N THR A 105 -17.29 3.20 -7.70
CA THR A 105 -18.53 3.86 -8.15
C THR A 105 -18.21 5.16 -8.90
N GLU A 106 -17.35 6.01 -8.32
CA GLU A 106 -16.87 7.24 -8.97
C GLU A 106 -16.21 6.97 -10.33
N MET A 107 -15.41 5.89 -10.42
CA MET A 107 -14.81 5.45 -11.66
C MET A 107 -15.87 5.04 -12.70
N ILE A 108 -16.90 4.28 -12.31
CA ILE A 108 -17.96 3.86 -13.23
C ILE A 108 -18.79 5.05 -13.71
N ASP A 109 -19.23 5.92 -12.80
CA ASP A 109 -20.02 7.11 -13.12
C ASP A 109 -19.32 7.99 -14.16
N GLU A 110 -18.00 8.15 -14.06
CA GLU A 110 -17.21 8.92 -15.01
C GLU A 110 -16.91 8.18 -16.33
N VAL A 111 -16.92 6.85 -16.32
CA VAL A 111 -16.63 6.05 -17.51
C VAL A 111 -17.86 5.87 -18.39
N ILE A 112 -19.06 5.73 -17.82
CA ILE A 112 -20.32 5.58 -18.57
C ILE A 112 -20.73 6.87 -19.29
N THR A 113 -20.33 8.04 -18.78
CA THR A 113 -20.61 9.33 -19.43
C THR A 113 -19.80 9.54 -20.71
N LYS A 114 -18.84 8.65 -21.01
CA LYS A 114 -17.94 8.77 -22.16
C LYS A 114 -18.43 8.01 -23.38
N PRO A 115 -18.16 8.54 -24.59
CA PRO A 115 -18.45 7.83 -25.83
C PRO A 115 -17.64 6.54 -25.97
N LYS A 116 -16.48 6.46 -25.30
CA LYS A 116 -15.67 5.25 -25.17
C LYS A 116 -15.53 4.93 -23.69
N ALA A 117 -16.34 3.99 -23.22
CA ALA A 117 -16.28 3.49 -21.86
C ALA A 117 -15.01 2.65 -21.68
N GLU A 118 -13.90 3.31 -21.34
CA GLU A 118 -12.59 2.69 -21.12
C GLU A 118 -11.98 3.16 -19.80
N VAL A 119 -11.41 2.22 -19.05
CA VAL A 119 -10.60 2.47 -17.86
C VAL A 119 -9.25 1.76 -17.98
N LYS A 120 -8.20 2.39 -17.46
CA LYS A 120 -6.87 1.78 -17.33
C LYS A 120 -6.68 1.32 -15.89
N LEU A 121 -6.38 0.04 -15.70
CA LEU A 121 -6.09 -0.56 -14.41
C LEU A 121 -4.60 -0.93 -14.34
N GLU A 122 -3.87 -0.37 -13.40
CA GLU A 122 -2.49 -0.75 -13.10
C GLU A 122 -2.47 -1.59 -11.83
N ILE A 123 -1.95 -2.82 -11.93
CA ILE A 123 -1.79 -3.75 -10.81
C ILE A 123 -0.29 -3.98 -10.61
N VAL A 124 0.20 -3.71 -9.41
CA VAL A 124 1.61 -3.91 -9.02
C VAL A 124 1.67 -4.95 -7.92
N GLU A 125 2.33 -6.08 -8.19
CA GLU A 125 2.51 -7.15 -7.20
C GLU A 125 3.44 -6.69 -6.06
N SER A 126 3.18 -7.19 -4.84
CA SER A 126 4.00 -6.95 -3.65
C SER A 126 5.09 -8.02 -3.52
N PRO A 127 6.33 -7.65 -3.13
CA PRO A 127 7.49 -8.57 -3.13
C PRO A 127 7.40 -9.73 -2.13
N ASP A 128 6.65 -9.57 -1.04
CA ASP A 128 6.57 -10.58 0.04
C ASP A 128 5.87 -11.88 -0.41
N ASN A 129 5.13 -11.82 -1.50
CA ASN A 129 4.20 -12.87 -1.88
C ASN A 129 4.85 -14.03 -2.66
N ARG A 130 5.95 -13.76 -3.39
CA ARG A 130 6.73 -14.81 -4.09
C ARG A 130 7.76 -15.52 -3.21
N ALA A 131 8.11 -14.94 -2.05
CA ALA A 131 9.12 -15.50 -1.15
C ALA A 131 8.61 -16.72 -0.35
N SER A 132 7.31 -16.80 -0.10
CA SER A 132 6.72 -17.82 0.80
C SER A 132 6.61 -19.22 0.18
N GLU A 133 6.59 -19.34 -1.16
CA GLU A 133 6.31 -20.63 -1.83
C GLU A 133 7.56 -21.34 -2.38
N THR A 134 8.77 -20.79 -2.21
CA THR A 134 10.02 -21.42 -2.73
C THR A 134 10.86 -22.11 -1.65
N ALA A 135 10.40 -22.16 -0.40
CA ALA A 135 11.09 -22.85 0.69
C ALA A 135 10.69 -24.33 0.77
N VAL A 136 11.08 -25.13 -0.23
CA VAL A 136 11.10 -26.60 -0.08
C VAL A 136 12.47 -27.10 -0.52
N GLY A 137 13.26 -27.54 0.46
CA GLY A 137 14.38 -28.43 0.22
C GLY A 137 15.72 -28.05 0.86
N GLY A 138 15.84 -28.33 2.16
CA GLY A 138 17.00 -29.05 2.70
C GLY A 138 18.20 -28.24 3.19
N GLY A 139 18.57 -28.49 4.45
CA GLY A 139 19.97 -28.43 4.90
C GLY A 139 20.21 -27.52 6.08
N GLU A 140 20.11 -28.11 7.28
CA GLU A 140 20.66 -27.58 8.53
C GLU A 140 22.12 -27.17 8.35
N GLY A 141 22.48 -26.04 8.95
CA GLY A 141 23.84 -25.51 8.92
C GLY A 141 23.92 -24.23 9.73
N GLU A 142 23.84 -24.37 11.04
CA GLU A 142 24.38 -23.37 11.97
C GLU A 142 25.81 -23.03 11.55
N LYS A 143 26.07 -21.75 11.29
CA LYS A 143 27.35 -21.11 11.56
C LYS A 143 27.18 -19.60 11.61
N GLU A 144 27.06 -19.14 12.85
CA GLU A 144 27.46 -17.84 13.34
C GLU A 144 28.75 -17.36 12.65
N THR A 145 28.69 -16.23 11.92
CA THR A 145 29.82 -15.30 11.76
C THR A 145 29.31 -13.90 11.42
N ASP A 146 29.40 -13.04 12.43
CA ASP A 146 29.94 -11.67 12.39
C ASP A 146 29.55 -10.74 11.21
N SER A 147 28.44 -10.04 11.41
CA SER A 147 28.29 -8.58 11.29
C SER A 147 29.34 -7.78 10.50
N ARG A 148 29.20 -7.64 9.17
CA ARG A 148 29.65 -6.42 8.46
C ARG A 148 28.58 -5.86 7.53
N LYS A 149 27.85 -4.92 8.11
CA LYS A 149 26.80 -4.05 7.55
C LYS A 149 27.35 -3.23 6.37
N GLY A 150 26.73 -3.34 5.20
CA GLY A 150 27.14 -2.65 3.97
C GLY A 150 25.97 -2.23 3.07
N LYS A 151 25.29 -1.16 3.50
CA LYS A 151 24.59 -0.10 2.73
C LYS A 151 23.46 -0.48 1.74
N LYS A 152 22.24 -0.59 2.28
CA LYS A 152 20.98 -0.25 1.57
C LYS A 152 21.01 1.23 1.15
N ARG A 153 20.32 1.58 0.05
CA ARG A 153 20.10 2.97 -0.37
C ARG A 153 19.60 3.79 0.81
N GLN A 154 20.46 4.67 1.29
CA GLN A 154 20.13 5.68 2.29
C GLN A 154 19.11 6.62 1.64
N LEU A 155 17.88 6.60 2.14
CA LEU A 155 17.11 7.83 2.24
C LEU A 155 17.99 8.85 2.98
N PRO A 156 17.87 10.17 2.74
CA PRO A 156 18.52 11.15 3.60
C PRO A 156 18.31 10.72 5.07
N PRO A 157 19.36 10.71 5.92
CA PRO A 157 19.26 10.18 7.29
C PRO A 157 18.05 10.76 8.07
N GLU A 158 17.65 11.96 7.69
CA GLU A 158 16.49 12.69 8.18
C GLU A 158 15.13 12.06 7.75
N GLU A 159 14.97 11.59 6.52
CA GLU A 159 13.71 10.99 6.04
C GLU A 159 13.47 9.59 6.61
N GLU A 160 14.54 8.80 6.80
CA GLU A 160 14.45 7.46 7.42
C GLU A 160 14.08 7.56 8.90
N THR A 161 14.73 8.48 9.62
CA THR A 161 14.42 8.76 11.03
C THR A 161 13.01 9.34 11.20
N MET A 162 12.55 10.19 10.29
CA MET A 162 11.16 10.68 10.29
C MET A 162 10.14 9.55 10.08
N ALA A 163 10.35 8.67 9.10
CA ALA A 163 9.44 7.56 8.84
C ALA A 163 9.34 6.58 10.02
N GLU A 164 10.48 6.25 10.63
CA GLU A 164 10.54 5.43 11.84
C GLU A 164 9.82 6.11 13.02
N THR A 165 10.05 7.42 13.21
CA THR A 165 9.39 8.20 14.29
C THR A 165 7.88 8.28 14.08
N ILE A 166 7.39 8.44 12.85
CA ILE A 166 5.96 8.42 12.53
C ILE A 166 5.36 7.04 12.86
N MET A 167 6.07 5.95 12.55
CA MET A 167 5.60 4.61 12.88
C MET A 167 5.52 4.41 14.40
N GLN A 168 6.52 4.86 15.15
CA GLN A 168 6.51 4.83 16.62
C GLN A 168 5.35 5.63 17.21
N LEU A 169 5.10 6.85 16.70
CA LEU A 169 3.97 7.69 17.14
C LEU A 169 2.62 7.03 16.85
N LYS A 170 2.44 6.37 15.70
CA LYS A 170 1.21 5.63 15.38
C LYS A 170 0.94 4.49 16.34
N THR A 171 1.99 3.75 16.72
CA THR A 171 1.88 2.66 17.69
C THR A 171 1.61 3.18 19.09
N ALA A 172 2.32 4.23 19.52
CA ALA A 172 2.16 4.84 20.85
C ALA A 172 0.78 5.46 21.06
N HIS A 173 0.20 6.06 20.01
CA HIS A 173 -1.11 6.71 20.05
C HIS A 173 -2.23 5.87 19.43
N HIS A 174 -2.05 4.55 19.40
CA HIS A 174 -3.10 3.63 19.00
C HIS A 174 -4.31 3.75 19.92
N CYS A 175 -5.48 4.04 19.35
CA CYS A 175 -6.71 4.17 20.11
C CYS A 175 -7.41 2.81 20.22
N SER A 176 -7.64 2.35 21.45
CA SER A 176 -8.33 1.08 21.73
C SER A 176 -9.80 1.26 22.13
N ASP A 177 -10.30 2.49 22.11
CA ASP A 177 -11.70 2.80 22.45
C ASP A 177 -12.62 2.51 21.25
N ARG A 178 -13.63 1.66 21.47
CA ARG A 178 -14.61 1.25 20.45
C ARG A 178 -15.60 2.36 20.09
N SER A 179 -15.76 3.36 20.94
CA SER A 179 -16.61 4.53 20.71
C SER A 179 -15.89 5.63 19.91
N CYS A 180 -14.56 5.53 19.77
CA CYS A 180 -13.76 6.48 19.03
C CYS A 180 -13.71 6.13 17.54
N THR A 181 -13.94 7.12 16.68
CA THR A 181 -13.94 6.96 15.22
C THR A 181 -12.54 6.97 14.58
N SER A 182 -11.50 7.26 15.37
CA SER A 182 -10.12 7.37 14.88
C SER A 182 -9.21 6.31 15.49
N TRP A 183 -8.41 5.67 14.65
CA TRP A 183 -7.44 4.64 15.04
C TRP A 183 -6.20 5.20 15.75
N THR A 184 -5.90 6.48 15.54
CA THR A 184 -4.74 7.16 16.15
C THR A 184 -5.20 8.45 16.82
N CYS A 185 -5.08 8.51 18.14
CA CYS A 185 -5.63 9.59 18.96
C CYS A 185 -4.65 10.00 20.05
N PHE A 186 -4.57 11.30 20.30
CA PHE A 186 -3.94 11.82 21.49
C PHE A 186 -4.99 11.87 22.61
N VAL A 187 -4.64 11.31 23.77
CA VAL A 187 -5.49 11.28 24.96
C VAL A 187 -4.70 11.95 26.08
N GLY A 188 -5.08 13.17 26.45
CA GLY A 188 -4.36 13.96 27.45
C GLY A 188 -4.58 13.52 28.91
N ASN A 189 -5.62 12.73 29.19
CA ASN A 189 -5.96 12.15 30.49
C ASN A 189 -6.86 10.91 30.25
N PRO A 190 -6.87 9.86 31.09
CA PRO A 190 -7.69 8.67 30.85
C PRO A 190 -9.22 8.91 30.76
N SER A 191 -9.69 10.09 31.16
CA SER A 191 -11.08 10.54 31.03
C SER A 191 -11.28 11.69 30.03
N ALA A 192 -10.27 12.00 29.21
CA ALA A 192 -10.29 13.16 28.31
C ALA A 192 -10.83 12.83 26.90
N THR A 193 -11.21 13.89 26.20
CA THR A 193 -11.62 13.88 24.79
C THR A 193 -10.49 13.38 23.88
N HIS A 194 -10.83 12.47 22.98
CA HIS A 194 -9.88 11.92 22.01
C HIS A 194 -9.64 12.94 20.90
N ILE A 195 -8.39 13.38 20.74
CA ILE A 195 -8.00 14.27 19.64
C ILE A 195 -7.44 13.42 18.51
N ARG A 196 -8.11 13.43 17.35
CA ARG A 196 -7.67 12.70 16.16
C ARG A 196 -6.31 13.20 15.68
N LEU A 197 -5.35 12.29 15.56
CA LEU A 197 -4.05 12.57 14.97
C LEU A 197 -4.13 12.33 13.45
N THR A 198 -4.10 13.42 12.68
CA THR A 198 -4.04 13.36 11.22
C THR A 198 -2.62 13.01 10.75
N PRO A 199 -2.43 12.60 9.49
CA PRO A 199 -1.09 12.40 8.93
C PRO A 199 -0.19 13.63 9.08
N LEU A 200 -0.78 14.83 8.95
CA LEU A 200 -0.06 16.09 9.14
C LEU A 200 0.39 16.27 10.60
N HIS A 201 -0.45 15.94 11.59
CA HIS A 201 -0.05 16.01 13.01
C HIS A 201 1.13 15.06 13.31
N LEU A 202 1.09 13.85 12.76
CA LEU A 202 2.16 12.86 12.95
C LEU A 202 3.47 13.28 12.26
N GLN A 203 3.38 13.87 11.06
CA GLN A 203 4.55 14.40 10.35
C GLN A 203 5.17 15.59 11.11
N THR A 204 4.37 16.55 11.55
CA THR A 204 4.85 17.70 12.33
C THR A 204 5.49 17.27 13.66
N TRP A 205 4.88 16.30 14.35
CA TRP A 205 5.41 15.79 15.60
C TRP A 205 6.70 14.98 15.40
N ALA A 206 6.76 14.13 14.38
CA ALA A 206 7.98 13.42 14.02
C ALA A 206 9.10 14.39 13.62
N ALA A 207 8.81 15.42 12.84
CA ALA A 207 9.77 16.47 12.48
C ALA A 207 10.32 17.17 13.73
N ALA A 208 9.46 17.48 14.71
CA ALA A 208 9.87 18.10 15.97
C ALA A 208 10.80 17.19 16.79
N LEU A 209 10.51 15.90 16.87
CA LEU A 209 11.34 14.92 17.60
C LEU A 209 12.68 14.63 16.90
N VAL A 210 12.71 14.63 15.58
CA VAL A 210 13.93 14.46 14.78
C VAL A 210 14.81 15.72 14.84
N SER A 211 14.19 16.91 14.78
CA SER A 211 14.90 18.19 14.88
C SER A 211 15.38 18.50 16.31
N HIS A 212 14.69 17.97 17.32
CA HIS A 212 14.99 18.16 18.74
C HIS A 212 14.95 16.81 19.45
N PRO A 213 15.96 15.93 19.25
CA PRO A 213 16.02 14.67 19.96
C PRO A 213 16.01 14.93 21.48
N PRO A 214 15.31 14.11 22.29
CA PRO A 214 15.03 14.38 23.70
C PRO A 214 16.25 14.50 24.65
N MET A 215 17.47 14.55 24.12
CA MET A 215 18.72 14.83 24.84
C MET A 215 18.99 16.33 25.09
N VAL A 216 18.04 17.23 24.82
CA VAL A 216 18.11 18.64 25.27
C VAL A 216 16.96 19.02 26.22
N LEU A 217 15.98 18.13 26.47
CA LEU A 217 14.86 18.40 27.39
C LEU A 217 14.87 17.56 28.68
N TYR A 218 15.92 16.79 28.95
CA TYR A 218 16.18 16.29 30.31
C TYR A 218 16.70 17.38 31.26
N GLY A 219 17.17 18.52 30.73
CA GLY A 219 17.60 19.67 31.54
C GLY A 219 16.46 20.50 32.15
N LEU A 220 15.24 20.43 31.60
CA LEU A 220 14.08 21.18 32.12
C LEU A 220 13.11 20.33 32.94
N TYR A 221 13.11 19.00 32.76
CA TYR A 221 12.26 18.12 33.58
C TYR A 221 12.85 17.83 34.98
N LEU A 222 14.18 17.97 35.14
CA LEU A 222 14.86 17.85 36.43
C LEU A 222 14.94 19.19 37.21
N PHE A 223 14.64 20.34 36.58
CA PHE A 223 14.64 21.63 37.27
C PHE A 223 13.29 22.01 37.89
N LEU A 224 12.20 21.36 37.48
CA LEU A 224 10.84 21.62 38.01
C LEU A 224 10.36 20.59 39.03
N ASN A 225 11.14 19.54 39.33
CA ASN A 225 10.85 18.55 40.39
C ASN A 225 11.92 18.53 41.50
N SER A 226 12.70 19.60 41.63
CA SER A 226 13.60 19.83 42.77
C SER A 226 13.43 21.26 43.27
N SER A 227 12.26 21.56 43.82
CA SER A 227 12.01 22.59 44.83
C SER A 227 10.67 22.30 45.50
#